data_AF-A0A542GB55-F1
#
_entry.id   AF-A0A542GB55-F1
#
_cell.length_a   1.000
_cell.length_b   1.000
_cell.length_c   1.000
_cell.angle_alpha   90.00
_cell.angle_beta   90.00
_cell.angle_gamma   90.00
#
_symmetry.space_group_name_H-M   'P 1'
#
loop_
_entity.id
_entity.type
_entity.pdbx_description
1 polymer ?
#
loop_
_entity_poly.entity_id
_entity_poly.type
_entity_poly.pdbx_seq_one_letter_code
_entity_poly.pdbx_strand_id
1 'polypeptide(L)'
;MRWHGQLRRLLLSREGGGTVLMAASTAIALGVVPSILEQWTKRQWVFVAVFVGALVLVLAGWVLQRPRGLGVVVSLYPVDRTQASRVVALKNASRAAHSATLVIDRAVLWPREHSGQGRSDVADFVARLIDAQIEELHTAGRAEPEVALYVLAHLQDGFLLGRRLADDVQLSLTVMHLSQQTERSVVLGVGLSSSLRAALSPEQRGRLSSHLAAPAPGRPHLVEIPDAAGQQRHRIALIVRMASAGSMVDDARHVATTGQVAYGPEHHTGYELPLQGPDRTNGPCGAYLVIDTGNAYLPDDSTLYAAVTTYVWECWQAAQQEWAQRLGGTTAVEGLLFFHGPLPVAVALGWLTARDRLTLVHHDLRLAHGTTTPPAAGP
;
A
#
# COMPACT_ATOMS: atom_id res chain seq x y z
N MET A 1 19.49 -23.41 33.30
CA MET A 1 20.38 -22.84 32.24
C MET A 1 19.69 -21.97 31.18
N ARG A 2 18.35 -21.91 31.05
CA ARG A 2 17.66 -21.07 30.04
C ARG A 2 17.66 -19.55 30.34
N TRP A 3 17.94 -19.15 31.58
CA TRP A 3 17.86 -17.76 32.05
C TRP A 3 18.97 -16.86 31.48
N HIS A 4 20.24 -17.33 31.41
CA HIS A 4 21.33 -16.53 30.84
C HIS A 4 21.13 -16.25 29.34
N GLY A 5 20.51 -17.16 28.60
CA GLY A 5 20.16 -16.94 27.20
C GLY A 5 19.07 -15.87 27.03
N GLN A 6 18.08 -15.83 27.92
CA GLN A 6 17.03 -14.82 27.92
C GLN A 6 17.54 -13.44 28.38
N LEU A 7 18.37 -13.39 29.42
CA LEU A 7 19.00 -12.16 29.90
C LEU A 7 19.94 -11.57 28.85
N ARG A 8 20.76 -12.41 28.19
CA ARG A 8 21.63 -11.95 27.10
C ARG A 8 20.84 -11.45 25.89
N ARG A 9 19.71 -12.09 25.56
CA ARG A 9 18.82 -11.60 24.49
C ARG A 9 18.13 -10.28 24.86
N LEU A 10 17.76 -10.09 26.13
CA LEU A 10 17.21 -8.84 26.63
C LEU A 10 18.26 -7.72 26.64
N LEU A 11 19.48 -7.98 27.13
CA LEU A 11 20.57 -6.99 27.13
C LEU A 11 21.05 -6.62 25.72
N LEU A 12 21.04 -7.58 24.79
CA LEU A 12 21.32 -7.34 23.38
C LEU A 12 20.10 -6.83 22.60
N SER A 13 18.91 -6.83 23.20
CA SER A 13 17.75 -6.20 22.55
C SER A 13 17.90 -4.69 22.62
N ARG A 14 17.34 -4.00 21.64
CA ARG A 14 17.41 -2.54 21.56
C ARG A 14 16.84 -1.86 22.80
N GLU A 15 15.73 -2.40 23.31
CA GLU A 15 15.03 -1.88 24.48
C GLU A 15 15.84 -2.11 25.77
N GLY A 16 16.42 -3.30 25.94
CA GLY A 16 17.25 -3.60 27.11
C GLY A 16 18.58 -2.86 27.09
N GLY A 17 19.24 -2.78 25.93
CA GLY A 17 20.44 -1.98 25.74
C GLY A 17 20.18 -0.48 25.99
N GLY A 18 19.07 0.06 25.47
CA GLY A 18 18.64 1.44 25.75
C GLY A 18 18.38 1.71 27.23
N THR A 19 17.80 0.73 27.93
CA THR A 19 17.53 0.81 29.38
C THR A 19 18.80 0.80 30.21
N VAL A 20 19.77 -0.05 29.87
CA VAL A 20 21.07 -0.06 30.54
C VAL A 20 21.83 1.24 30.29
N LEU A 21 21.79 1.74 29.05
CA LEU A 21 22.44 3.00 28.68
C LEU A 21 21.84 4.18 29.46
N MET A 22 20.51 4.28 29.50
CA MET A 22 19.77 5.26 30.29
C MET A 22 20.08 5.18 31.78
N ALA A 23 20.04 3.98 32.37
CA ALA A 23 20.27 3.79 33.80
C ALA A 23 21.71 4.14 34.18
N ALA A 24 22.69 3.71 33.38
CA ALA A 24 24.10 4.00 33.60
C ALA A 24 24.39 5.50 33.42
N SER A 25 23.85 6.15 32.39
CA SER A 25 24.12 7.56 32.10
C SER A 25 23.35 8.53 33.01
N THR A 26 22.16 8.16 33.49
CA THR A 26 21.41 8.96 34.49
C THR A 26 22.17 9.03 35.82
N ALA A 27 22.84 7.95 36.25
CA ALA A 27 23.70 7.96 37.44
C ALA A 27 24.92 8.89 37.29
N ILE A 28 25.48 9.00 36.08
CA ILE A 28 26.56 9.94 35.75
C ILE A 28 26.05 11.39 35.76
N ALA A 29 24.86 11.63 35.19
CA ALA A 29 24.24 12.95 35.11
C ALA A 29 23.71 13.48 36.46
N LEU A 30 23.26 12.59 37.35
CA LEU A 30 22.77 12.93 38.71
C LEU A 30 23.91 13.18 39.73
N GLY A 31 25.17 13.15 39.31
CA GLY A 31 26.27 13.66 40.13
C GLY A 31 27.07 12.62 40.93
N VAL A 32 26.99 11.32 40.58
CA VAL A 32 27.84 10.29 41.22
C VAL A 32 29.30 10.32 40.70
N VAL A 33 29.52 10.80 39.48
CA VAL A 33 30.85 10.86 38.82
C VAL A 33 31.65 12.15 39.09
N PRO A 34 31.04 13.35 39.25
CA PRO A 34 31.76 14.57 39.63
C PRO A 34 32.62 14.43 40.89
N SER A 35 32.17 13.71 41.92
CA SER A 35 32.92 13.54 43.17
C SER A 35 34.20 12.69 43.01
N ILE A 36 34.19 11.74 42.08
CA ILE A 36 35.34 10.88 41.74
C ILE A 36 36.31 11.63 40.80
N LEU A 37 35.77 12.41 39.85
CA LEU A 37 36.57 13.21 38.91
C LEU A 37 37.26 14.41 39.58
N GLU A 38 36.66 15.03 40.60
CA GLU A 38 37.29 16.11 41.38
C GLU A 38 38.58 15.66 42.07
N GLN A 39 38.70 14.37 42.43
CA GLN A 39 39.94 13.82 42.98
C GLN A 39 41.06 13.70 41.94
N TRP A 40 40.73 13.67 40.65
CA TRP A 40 41.68 13.38 39.56
C TRP A 40 42.00 14.58 38.66
N THR A 41 41.11 15.57 38.56
CA THR A 41 41.31 16.74 37.70
C THR A 41 40.58 17.98 38.20
N LYS A 42 41.27 19.12 38.21
CA LYS A 42 40.68 20.44 38.52
C LYS A 42 40.20 21.21 37.28
N ARG A 43 40.30 20.61 36.08
CA ARG A 43 39.96 21.29 34.82
C ARG A 43 38.45 21.23 34.56
N GLN A 44 37.77 22.36 34.71
CA GLN A 44 36.32 22.51 34.54
C GLN A 44 35.78 21.98 33.20
N TRP A 45 36.54 22.09 32.10
CA TRP A 45 36.10 21.61 30.78
C TRP A 45 35.90 20.09 30.70
N VAL A 46 36.64 19.30 31.51
CA VAL A 46 36.48 17.83 31.54
C VAL A 46 35.10 17.45 32.08
N PHE A 47 34.60 18.17 33.09
CA PHE A 47 33.27 17.96 33.65
C PHE A 47 32.18 18.27 32.61
N VAL A 48 32.34 19.37 31.86
CA VAL A 48 31.41 19.73 30.77
C VAL A 48 31.39 18.66 29.69
N ALA A 49 32.56 18.16 29.27
CA ALA A 49 32.64 17.11 28.24
C ALA A 49 31.98 15.80 28.68
N VAL A 50 32.18 15.38 29.94
CA VAL A 50 31.55 14.17 30.49
C VAL A 50 30.03 14.35 30.61
N PHE A 51 29.57 15.52 31.06
CA PHE A 51 28.14 15.81 31.15
C PHE A 51 27.46 15.81 29.78
N VAL A 52 28.06 16.48 28.78
CA VAL A 52 27.54 16.48 27.40
C VAL A 52 27.54 15.06 26.82
N GLY A 53 28.60 14.28 27.03
CA GLY A 53 28.65 12.87 26.62
C GLY A 53 27.55 12.04 27.27
N ALA A 54 27.33 12.19 28.58
CA ALA A 54 26.26 11.51 29.30
C ALA A 54 24.86 11.92 28.79
N LEU A 55 24.65 13.22 28.51
CA LEU A 55 23.40 13.72 27.95
C LEU A 55 23.12 13.12 26.57
N VAL A 56 24.14 13.04 25.70
CA VAL A 56 24.03 12.39 24.38
C VAL A 56 23.68 10.91 24.54
N LEU A 57 24.27 10.21 25.51
CA LEU A 57 23.96 8.81 25.79
C LEU A 57 22.54 8.63 26.34
N VAL A 58 22.05 9.52 27.23
CA VAL A 58 20.65 9.50 27.68
C VAL A 58 19.71 9.70 26.50
N LEU A 59 19.98 10.67 25.62
CA LEU A 59 19.18 10.91 24.41
C LEU A 59 19.21 9.70 23.46
N ALA A 60 20.38 9.08 23.25
CA ALA A 60 20.50 7.86 22.45
C ALA A 60 19.72 6.69 23.07
N GLY A 61 19.82 6.50 24.39
CA GLY A 61 19.07 5.50 25.14
C GLY A 61 17.55 5.71 25.03
N TRP A 62 17.10 6.97 25.12
CA TRP A 62 15.70 7.34 24.94
C TRP A 62 15.17 6.99 23.54
N VAL A 63 15.93 7.33 22.50
CA VAL A 63 15.59 7.03 21.10
C VAL A 63 15.56 5.51 20.84
N LEU A 64 16.39 4.75 21.55
CA LEU A 64 16.41 3.29 21.48
C LEU A 64 15.19 2.66 22.18
N GLN A 65 14.74 3.24 23.29
CA GLN A 65 13.58 2.79 24.08
C GLN A 65 12.21 3.20 23.53
N ARG A 66 12.12 4.22 22.66
CA ARG A 66 10.83 4.63 22.09
C ARG A 66 10.11 3.45 21.42
N PRO A 67 8.84 3.18 21.75
CA PRO A 67 8.04 2.20 21.04
C PRO A 67 7.91 2.65 19.58
N ARG A 68 8.25 1.78 18.62
CA ARG A 68 8.24 2.11 17.18
C ARG A 68 7.04 1.54 16.45
N GLY A 69 5.91 1.42 17.14
CA GLY A 69 4.65 0.95 16.54
C GLY A 69 4.66 -0.53 16.14
N LEU A 70 3.73 -0.87 15.24
CA LEU A 70 3.44 -2.20 14.74
C LEU A 70 3.78 -2.31 13.25
N GLY A 71 4.59 -3.29 12.87
CA GLY A 71 4.80 -3.65 11.48
C GLY A 71 3.98 -4.88 11.09
N VAL A 72 3.06 -4.75 10.14
CA VAL A 72 2.28 -5.89 9.62
C VAL A 72 2.84 -6.32 8.28
N VAL A 73 3.32 -7.56 8.18
CA VAL A 73 3.78 -8.14 6.92
C VAL A 73 2.66 -8.98 6.32
N VAL A 74 2.20 -8.60 5.13
CA VAL A 74 1.07 -9.23 4.43
C VAL A 74 1.57 -9.86 3.14
N SER A 75 1.53 -11.19 3.03
CA SER A 75 1.89 -11.93 1.82
C SER A 75 0.69 -12.71 1.29
N LEU A 76 0.13 -12.25 0.17
CA LEU A 76 -1.10 -12.81 -0.42
C LEU A 76 -0.88 -13.57 -1.73
N TYR A 77 0.36 -13.69 -2.21
CA TYR A 77 0.66 -14.49 -3.39
C TYR A 77 0.36 -15.98 -3.15
N PRO A 78 -0.15 -16.71 -4.16
CA PRO A 78 -0.34 -18.15 -4.07
C PRO A 78 0.99 -18.88 -3.84
N VAL A 79 0.92 -20.01 -3.15
CA VAL A 79 2.07 -20.79 -2.67
C VAL A 79 3.00 -21.22 -3.82
N ASP A 80 2.44 -21.43 -5.00
CA ASP A 80 3.16 -21.86 -6.21
C ASP A 80 4.08 -20.80 -6.81
N ARG A 81 3.97 -19.53 -6.39
CA ARG A 81 4.90 -18.47 -6.81
C ARG A 81 5.99 -18.31 -5.75
N THR A 82 7.24 -18.61 -6.12
CA THR A 82 8.41 -18.41 -5.23
C THR A 82 8.61 -16.93 -4.91
N GLN A 83 8.05 -16.47 -3.79
CA GLN A 83 8.24 -15.11 -3.25
C GLN A 83 9.00 -15.10 -1.92
N ALA A 84 9.51 -16.26 -1.47
CA ALA A 84 10.10 -16.46 -0.15
C ALA A 84 11.19 -15.43 0.19
N SER A 85 12.09 -15.11 -0.74
CA SER A 85 13.16 -14.13 -0.52
C SER A 85 12.62 -12.71 -0.27
N ARG A 86 11.56 -12.31 -0.98
CA ARG A 86 10.90 -11.00 -0.81
C ARG A 86 10.12 -10.94 0.50
N VAL A 87 9.43 -12.02 0.86
CA VAL A 87 8.73 -12.13 2.14
C VAL A 87 9.71 -12.05 3.31
N VAL A 88 10.87 -12.70 3.20
CA VAL A 88 11.95 -12.60 4.21
C VAL A 88 12.50 -11.18 4.32
N ALA A 89 12.72 -10.49 3.19
CA ALA A 89 13.17 -9.10 3.19
C ALA A 89 12.17 -8.17 3.92
N LEU A 90 10.87 -8.32 3.66
CA LEU A 90 9.82 -7.57 4.35
C LEU A 90 9.75 -7.89 5.85
N LYS A 91 9.86 -9.18 6.22
CA LYS A 91 9.93 -9.62 7.63
C LYS A 91 11.11 -8.99 8.37
N ASN A 92 12.28 -8.96 7.75
CA ASN A 92 13.48 -8.38 8.35
C ASN A 92 13.38 -6.85 8.47
N ALA A 93 12.86 -6.17 7.44
CA ALA A 93 12.63 -4.73 7.48
C ALA A 93 11.65 -4.34 8.59
N SER A 94 10.52 -5.07 8.69
CA SER A 94 9.52 -4.84 9.74
C SER A 94 10.11 -5.01 11.15
N ARG A 95 10.87 -6.08 11.39
CA ARG A 95 11.53 -6.33 12.69
C ARG A 95 12.61 -5.31 13.05
N ALA A 96 13.25 -4.71 12.05
CA ALA A 96 14.26 -3.68 12.27
C ALA A 96 13.63 -2.33 12.62
N ALA A 97 12.48 -2.02 12.02
CA ALA A 97 11.78 -0.76 12.20
C ALA A 97 10.87 -0.73 13.43
N HIS A 98 10.15 -1.82 13.72
CA HIS A 98 9.05 -1.84 14.69
C HIS A 98 9.33 -2.66 15.95
N SER A 99 8.64 -2.35 17.04
CA SER A 99 8.74 -3.12 18.30
C SER A 99 7.94 -4.42 18.26
N ALA A 100 6.86 -4.46 17.47
CA ALA A 100 6.06 -5.66 17.23
C ALA A 100 5.93 -5.91 15.72
N THR A 101 5.95 -7.19 15.33
CA THR A 101 5.76 -7.59 13.94
C THR A 101 4.68 -8.68 13.85
N LEU A 102 3.57 -8.37 13.18
CA LEU A 102 2.57 -9.35 12.78
C LEU A 102 2.92 -9.90 11.39
N VAL A 103 2.82 -11.21 11.21
CA VAL A 103 3.06 -11.86 9.91
C VAL A 103 1.79 -12.57 9.48
N ILE A 104 1.24 -12.12 8.37
CA ILE A 104 0.09 -12.70 7.69
C ILE A 104 0.60 -13.30 6.38
N ASP A 105 0.71 -14.61 6.34
CA ASP A 105 1.28 -15.34 5.21
C ASP A 105 0.25 -16.33 4.69
N ARG A 106 -0.19 -16.16 3.43
CA ARG A 106 -1.21 -17.01 2.81
C ARG A 106 -0.83 -18.49 2.89
N ALA A 107 0.46 -18.81 2.72
CA ALA A 107 0.94 -20.19 2.79
C ALA A 107 0.78 -20.82 4.18
N VAL A 108 0.77 -20.00 5.24
CA VAL A 108 0.62 -20.46 6.63
C VAL A 108 -0.86 -20.55 7.02
N LEU A 109 -1.66 -19.57 6.59
CA LEU A 109 -3.09 -19.50 6.91
C LEU A 109 -3.93 -20.49 6.09
N TRP A 110 -3.53 -20.77 4.85
CA TRP A 110 -4.22 -21.68 3.93
C TRP A 110 -3.24 -22.68 3.28
N PRO A 111 -2.69 -23.63 4.04
CA PRO A 111 -1.66 -24.58 3.56
C PRO A 111 -2.18 -25.63 2.56
N ARG A 112 -3.51 -25.77 2.44
CA ARG A 112 -4.19 -26.69 1.52
C ARG A 112 -5.34 -25.91 0.89
N GLU A 113 -5.07 -25.18 -0.19
CA GLU A 113 -6.09 -24.36 -0.86
C GLU A 113 -7.32 -25.21 -1.20
N HIS A 114 -8.38 -25.07 -0.41
CA HIS A 114 -9.72 -25.42 -0.85
C HIS A 114 -10.10 -24.27 -1.78
N SER A 115 -10.12 -24.56 -3.07
CA SER A 115 -10.33 -23.69 -4.22
C SER A 115 -11.75 -23.07 -4.28
N GLY A 116 -12.28 -22.57 -3.16
CA GLY A 116 -13.61 -21.98 -3.06
C GLY A 116 -13.68 -20.64 -2.32
N GLN A 117 -12.60 -20.16 -1.70
CA GLN A 117 -12.65 -18.89 -0.98
C GLN A 117 -12.31 -17.70 -1.90
N GLY A 118 -13.23 -16.74 -2.03
CA GLY A 118 -13.09 -15.62 -2.93
C GLY A 118 -11.96 -14.68 -2.51
N ARG A 119 -11.36 -13.94 -3.46
CA ARG A 119 -10.33 -12.93 -3.17
C ARG A 119 -10.81 -11.88 -2.15
N SER A 120 -12.11 -11.53 -2.20
CA SER A 120 -12.74 -10.64 -1.22
C SER A 120 -12.68 -11.22 0.18
N ASP A 121 -13.00 -12.50 0.37
CA ASP A 121 -13.04 -13.12 1.71
C ASP A 121 -11.65 -13.13 2.36
N VAL A 122 -10.60 -13.31 1.55
CA VAL A 122 -9.21 -13.25 2.02
C VAL A 122 -8.86 -11.83 2.46
N ALA A 123 -9.19 -10.81 1.66
CA ALA A 123 -8.95 -9.42 2.04
C ALA A 123 -9.72 -9.03 3.31
N ASP A 124 -10.96 -9.49 3.46
CA ASP A 124 -11.81 -9.26 4.64
C ASP A 124 -11.20 -9.88 5.90
N PHE A 125 -10.73 -11.13 5.80
CA PHE A 125 -10.06 -11.81 6.90
C PHE A 125 -8.78 -11.09 7.33
N VAL A 126 -7.96 -10.69 6.36
CA VAL A 126 -6.69 -10.00 6.61
C VAL A 126 -6.93 -8.65 7.28
N ALA A 127 -7.91 -7.87 6.80
CA ALA A 127 -8.29 -6.60 7.42
C ALA A 127 -8.73 -6.81 8.88
N ARG A 128 -9.66 -7.73 9.14
CA ARG A 128 -10.12 -8.02 10.51
C ARG A 128 -8.99 -8.47 11.45
N LEU A 129 -8.00 -9.21 10.92
CA LEU A 129 -6.84 -9.63 11.72
C LEU A 129 -5.93 -8.44 12.05
N ILE A 130 -5.78 -7.49 11.12
CA ILE A 130 -5.07 -6.23 11.38
C ILE A 130 -5.80 -5.44 12.45
N ASP A 131 -7.12 -5.25 12.31
CA ASP A 131 -7.94 -4.48 13.24
C ASP A 131 -7.90 -5.07 14.65
N ALA A 132 -8.04 -6.40 14.77
CA ALA A 132 -7.96 -7.10 16.06
C ALA A 132 -6.60 -6.89 16.75
N GLN A 133 -5.51 -6.87 16.00
CA GLN A 133 -4.16 -6.66 16.55
C GLN A 133 -3.92 -5.20 16.93
N ILE A 134 -4.52 -4.26 16.21
CA ILE A 134 -4.48 -2.84 16.56
C ILE A 134 -5.28 -2.59 17.85
N GLU A 135 -6.45 -3.19 17.98
CA GLU A 135 -7.29 -3.09 19.19
C GLU A 135 -6.60 -3.71 20.41
N GLU A 136 -5.90 -4.84 20.24
CA GLU A 136 -5.07 -5.44 21.29
C GLU A 136 -3.95 -4.47 21.76
N LEU A 137 -3.34 -3.72 20.83
CA LEU A 137 -2.32 -2.73 21.17
C LEU A 137 -2.89 -1.49 21.87
N HIS A 138 -4.07 -1.03 21.46
CA HIS A 138 -4.78 0.06 22.13
C HIS A 138 -5.16 -0.31 23.57
N THR A 139 -5.76 -1.48 23.76
CA THR A 139 -6.16 -1.98 25.09
C THR A 139 -4.97 -2.22 26.01
N ALA A 140 -3.78 -2.51 25.46
CA ALA A 140 -2.53 -2.61 26.20
C ALA A 140 -1.94 -1.25 26.66
N GLY A 141 -2.65 -0.12 26.45
CA GLY A 141 -2.27 1.20 26.95
C GLY A 141 -1.14 1.88 26.16
N ARG A 142 -0.86 1.42 24.94
CA ARG A 142 0.05 2.12 24.03
C ARG A 142 -0.71 3.26 23.36
N ALA A 143 -0.14 4.47 23.39
CA ALA A 143 -0.62 5.59 22.57
C ALA A 143 -0.74 5.16 21.09
N GLU A 144 -1.65 5.79 20.33
CA GLU A 144 -2.00 5.45 18.93
C GLU A 144 -0.81 4.82 18.18
N PRO A 145 -0.84 3.49 17.93
CA PRO A 145 0.30 2.80 17.37
C PRO A 145 0.50 3.28 15.95
N GLU A 146 1.72 3.73 15.62
CA GLU A 146 2.13 3.89 14.23
C GLU A 146 2.12 2.50 13.58
N VAL A 147 1.21 2.26 12.63
CA VAL A 147 1.08 0.96 11.96
C VAL A 147 1.63 1.07 10.55
N ALA A 148 2.58 0.20 10.22
CA ALA A 148 3.16 0.10 8.88
C ALA A 148 2.81 -1.24 8.23
N LEU A 149 2.26 -1.19 7.03
CA LEU A 149 1.81 -2.34 6.24
C LEU A 149 2.85 -2.69 5.17
N TYR A 150 3.54 -3.81 5.33
CA TYR A 150 4.51 -4.36 4.39
C TYR A 150 3.81 -5.35 3.47
N VAL A 151 3.22 -4.84 2.39
CA VAL A 151 2.31 -5.63 1.54
C VAL A 151 3.05 -6.24 0.35
N LEU A 152 2.84 -7.54 0.15
CA LEU A 152 3.24 -8.30 -1.03
C LEU A 152 2.03 -9.07 -1.58
N ALA A 153 1.34 -8.45 -2.52
CA ALA A 153 0.11 -8.97 -3.09
C ALA A 153 0.00 -8.67 -4.60
N HIS A 154 -0.98 -9.28 -5.27
CA HIS A 154 -1.42 -8.79 -6.57
C HIS A 154 -2.13 -7.44 -6.40
N LEU A 155 -2.16 -6.62 -7.46
CA LEU A 155 -2.78 -5.27 -7.42
C LEU A 155 -4.25 -5.33 -6.98
N GLN A 156 -4.99 -6.35 -7.43
CA GLN A 156 -6.39 -6.55 -7.04
C GLN A 156 -6.57 -6.85 -5.55
N ASP A 157 -5.75 -7.75 -5.01
CA ASP A 157 -5.80 -8.08 -3.58
C ASP A 157 -5.40 -6.86 -2.73
N GLY A 158 -4.40 -6.10 -3.19
CA GLY A 158 -4.00 -4.84 -2.54
C GLY A 158 -5.10 -3.79 -2.54
N PHE A 159 -5.79 -3.60 -3.66
CA PHE A 159 -6.93 -2.69 -3.76
C PHE A 159 -8.08 -3.13 -2.85
N LEU A 160 -8.45 -4.42 -2.83
CA LEU A 160 -9.50 -4.94 -1.95
C LEU A 160 -9.13 -4.78 -0.48
N LEU A 161 -7.87 -5.08 -0.11
CA LEU A 161 -7.37 -4.84 1.24
C LEU A 161 -7.49 -3.37 1.62
N GLY A 162 -7.10 -2.46 0.73
CA GLY A 162 -7.26 -1.02 0.92
C GLY A 162 -8.70 -0.62 1.21
N ARG A 163 -9.67 -1.15 0.43
CA ARG A 163 -11.10 -0.88 0.65
C ARG A 163 -11.56 -1.29 2.05
N ARG A 164 -11.08 -2.43 2.56
CA ARG A 164 -11.46 -2.94 3.88
C ARG A 164 -10.82 -2.18 5.03
N LEU A 165 -9.62 -1.64 4.84
CA LEU A 165 -8.93 -0.81 5.83
C LEU A 165 -9.50 0.61 5.94
N ALA A 166 -10.50 1.00 5.12
CA ALA A 166 -11.05 2.35 5.10
C ALA A 166 -12.14 2.61 6.13
N ASP A 167 -12.70 1.57 6.75
CA ASP A 167 -13.81 1.69 7.68
C ASP A 167 -13.37 2.22 9.06
N ASP A 168 -12.07 2.22 9.37
CA ASP A 168 -11.54 2.72 10.64
C ASP A 168 -11.12 4.19 10.61
N VAL A 169 -11.81 4.98 11.45
CA VAL A 169 -11.82 6.45 11.44
C VAL A 169 -10.54 7.09 12.04
N GLN A 170 -9.66 6.31 12.69
CA GLN A 170 -8.60 6.86 13.54
C GLN A 170 -7.18 6.35 13.27
N LEU A 171 -6.95 5.57 12.20
CA LEU A 171 -5.64 4.94 11.98
C LEU A 171 -4.84 5.62 10.86
N SER A 172 -3.70 6.19 11.23
CA SER A 172 -2.65 6.54 10.28
C SER A 172 -1.86 5.28 9.93
N LEU A 173 -2.21 4.66 8.81
CA LEU A 173 -1.55 3.45 8.30
C LEU A 173 -0.53 3.84 7.23
N THR A 174 0.70 3.37 7.32
CA THR A 174 1.69 3.60 6.27
C THR A 174 1.91 2.34 5.45
N VAL A 175 1.61 2.37 4.16
CA VAL A 175 1.91 1.27 3.25
C VAL A 175 3.38 1.36 2.85
N MET A 176 4.15 0.35 3.24
CA MET A 176 5.54 0.15 2.88
C MET A 176 5.62 -0.71 1.62
N HIS A 177 6.63 -0.49 0.79
CA HIS A 177 6.80 -1.28 -0.44
C HIS A 177 8.24 -1.71 -0.66
N LEU A 178 8.39 -2.88 -1.27
CA LEU A 178 9.67 -3.39 -1.73
C LEU A 178 10.01 -2.73 -3.07
N SER A 179 10.89 -1.74 -3.04
CA SER A 179 11.30 -0.97 -4.20
C SER A 179 12.15 -1.84 -5.14
N GLN A 180 11.81 -1.82 -6.42
CA GLN A 180 12.67 -2.44 -7.44
C GLN A 180 13.83 -1.52 -7.86
N GLN A 181 13.68 -0.21 -7.66
CA GLN A 181 14.68 0.80 -8.02
C GLN A 181 15.85 0.86 -7.03
N THR A 182 15.63 0.51 -5.77
CA THR A 182 16.63 0.56 -4.68
C THR A 182 17.07 -0.83 -4.23
N GLU A 183 17.43 -1.70 -5.16
CA GLU A 183 18.00 -3.03 -4.87
C GLU A 183 17.13 -3.91 -3.94
N ARG A 184 15.79 -3.78 -4.00
CA ARG A 184 14.85 -4.49 -3.09
C ARG A 184 14.95 -4.03 -1.64
N SER A 185 15.32 -2.77 -1.40
CA SER A 185 15.11 -2.14 -0.11
C SER A 185 13.62 -1.85 0.11
N VAL A 186 13.22 -1.76 1.39
CA VAL A 186 11.86 -1.38 1.75
C VAL A 186 11.82 0.11 1.97
N VAL A 187 10.96 0.81 1.23
CA VAL A 187 10.78 2.26 1.34
C VAL A 187 9.32 2.60 1.64
N LEU A 188 9.10 3.83 2.07
CA LEU A 188 7.77 4.34 2.39
C LEU A 188 6.97 4.53 1.10
N GLY A 189 5.83 3.86 1.00
CA GLY A 189 4.94 3.93 -0.15
C GLY A 189 3.93 5.07 -0.03
N VAL A 190 2.89 4.89 0.80
CA VAL A 190 1.86 5.93 0.98
C VAL A 190 1.23 5.85 2.36
N GLY A 191 1.02 7.00 2.99
CA GLY A 191 0.25 7.09 4.24
C GLY A 191 -1.25 7.13 3.95
N LEU A 192 -2.00 6.15 4.44
CA LEU A 192 -3.45 6.14 4.46
C LEU A 192 -3.92 6.98 5.65
N SER A 193 -4.31 8.21 5.35
CA SER A 193 -4.86 9.13 6.34
C SER A 193 -5.83 10.10 5.65
N SER A 194 -6.53 10.91 6.45
CA SER A 194 -7.43 11.95 5.96
C SER A 194 -6.76 12.93 5.00
N SER A 195 -5.44 13.10 5.07
CA SER A 195 -4.66 13.96 4.16
C SER A 195 -4.75 13.53 2.69
N LEU A 196 -4.95 12.24 2.39
CA LEU A 196 -5.14 11.78 1.01
C LEU A 196 -6.43 12.30 0.37
N ARG A 197 -7.41 12.70 1.19
CA ARG A 197 -8.68 13.29 0.73
C ARG A 197 -8.60 14.81 0.59
N ALA A 198 -7.52 15.44 1.05
CA ALA A 198 -7.32 16.86 0.88
C ALA A 198 -7.00 17.17 -0.59
N ALA A 199 -7.50 18.31 -1.09
CA ALA A 199 -7.22 18.73 -2.45
C ALA A 199 -5.72 18.98 -2.67
N LEU A 200 -5.22 18.63 -3.85
CA LEU A 200 -3.80 18.83 -4.17
C LEU A 200 -3.43 20.31 -4.15
N SER A 201 -2.30 20.63 -3.51
CA SER A 201 -1.71 21.95 -3.57
C SER A 201 -1.22 22.28 -4.99
N PRO A 202 -1.10 23.56 -5.36
CA PRO A 202 -0.55 23.96 -6.66
C PRO A 202 0.86 23.39 -6.91
N GLU A 203 1.68 23.31 -5.86
CA GLU A 203 3.02 22.73 -5.91
C GLU A 203 2.99 21.22 -6.18
N GLN A 204 2.13 20.48 -5.47
CA GLN A 204 1.94 19.05 -5.70
C GLN A 204 1.43 18.77 -7.12
N ARG A 205 0.49 19.58 -7.62
CA ARG A 205 0.01 19.48 -9.01
C ARG A 205 1.11 19.78 -10.02
N GLY A 206 1.93 20.81 -9.78
CA GLY A 206 3.05 21.16 -10.67
C GLY A 206 4.12 20.07 -10.71
N ARG A 207 4.39 19.42 -9.57
CA ARG A 207 5.30 18.27 -9.51
C ARG A 207 4.71 17.04 -10.19
N LEU A 208 3.41 16.81 -10.06
CA LEU A 208 2.74 15.69 -10.72
C LEU A 208 2.69 15.88 -12.25
N SER A 209 2.44 17.10 -12.73
CA SER A 209 2.27 17.37 -14.16
C SER A 209 3.54 17.13 -14.98
N SER A 210 4.73 17.16 -14.36
CA SER A 210 5.98 16.78 -15.05
C SER A 210 6.10 15.27 -15.30
N HIS A 211 5.30 14.45 -14.61
CA HIS A 211 5.31 12.98 -14.72
C HIS A 211 4.13 12.41 -15.50
N LEU A 212 3.06 13.19 -15.69
CA LEU A 212 1.93 12.76 -16.51
C LEU A 212 2.24 12.98 -17.99
N ALA A 213 1.93 11.98 -18.82
CA ALA A 213 1.83 12.16 -20.25
C ALA A 213 0.66 13.11 -20.49
N ALA A 214 0.98 14.38 -20.74
CA ALA A 214 0.00 15.46 -20.81
C ALA A 214 -1.16 15.09 -21.74
N PRO A 215 -2.43 15.24 -21.30
CA PRO A 215 -3.43 15.72 -22.23
C PRO A 215 -3.01 17.14 -22.62
N ALA A 216 -3.03 17.47 -23.91
CA ALA A 216 -2.96 18.87 -24.34
C ALA A 216 -3.96 19.72 -23.52
N PRO A 217 -3.61 20.99 -23.24
CA PRO A 217 -3.61 21.55 -21.88
C PRO A 217 -4.95 21.36 -21.14
N GLY A 218 -4.99 20.46 -20.17
CA GLY A 218 -6.20 20.25 -19.37
C GLY A 218 -6.16 19.04 -18.45
N ARG A 219 -7.12 18.97 -17.52
CA ARG A 219 -7.44 17.75 -16.78
C ARG A 219 -7.79 16.63 -17.78
N PRO A 220 -7.56 15.35 -17.46
CA PRO A 220 -7.97 14.26 -18.33
C PRO A 220 -9.47 14.41 -18.62
N HIS A 221 -9.82 14.34 -19.91
CA HIS A 221 -11.19 14.55 -20.36
C HIS A 221 -11.95 13.24 -20.37
N LEU A 222 -13.19 13.27 -19.89
CA LEU A 222 -14.11 12.15 -20.00
C LEU A 222 -14.58 12.00 -21.45
N VAL A 223 -14.27 10.86 -22.06
CA VAL A 223 -14.63 10.56 -23.45
C VAL A 223 -15.87 9.67 -23.46
N GLU A 224 -16.94 10.14 -24.08
CA GLU A 224 -18.18 9.37 -24.26
C GLU A 224 -18.01 8.29 -25.35
N ILE A 225 -18.57 7.12 -25.10
CA ILE A 225 -18.60 5.99 -26.04
C ILE A 225 -20.02 5.95 -26.65
N PRO A 226 -20.19 6.35 -27.93
CA PRO A 226 -21.52 6.49 -28.54
C PRO A 226 -22.29 5.17 -28.62
N ASP A 227 -21.58 4.06 -28.83
CA ASP A 227 -22.16 2.73 -29.06
C ASP A 227 -22.64 2.05 -27.77
N ALA A 228 -22.49 2.70 -26.61
CA ALA A 228 -22.98 2.21 -25.33
C ALA A 228 -24.49 2.41 -25.19
N ALA A 229 -25.27 1.58 -25.89
CA ALA A 229 -26.72 1.53 -25.76
C ALA A 229 -27.16 0.61 -24.60
N GLY A 230 -28.22 0.99 -23.88
CA GLY A 230 -28.90 0.12 -22.92
C GLY A 230 -28.35 0.18 -21.48
N GLN A 231 -28.33 -0.97 -20.81
CA GLN A 231 -28.18 -1.10 -19.34
C GLN A 231 -26.78 -0.79 -18.80
N GLN A 232 -25.76 -0.56 -19.64
CA GLN A 232 -24.37 -0.36 -19.18
C GLN A 232 -23.82 1.05 -19.41
N ARG A 233 -24.66 1.95 -19.94
CA ARG A 233 -24.31 3.36 -20.17
C ARG A 233 -23.93 4.11 -18.88
N HIS A 234 -24.35 3.62 -17.71
CA HIS A 234 -23.97 4.17 -16.41
C HIS A 234 -22.53 3.87 -15.98
N ARG A 235 -21.77 3.08 -16.75
CA ARG A 235 -20.40 2.71 -16.41
C ARG A 235 -19.35 3.67 -16.97
N ILE A 236 -18.31 3.93 -16.19
CA ILE A 236 -17.09 4.64 -16.61
C ILE A 236 -15.89 3.70 -16.48
N ALA A 237 -15.07 3.63 -17.52
CA ALA A 237 -13.75 3.01 -17.44
C ALA A 237 -12.69 4.05 -17.01
N LEU A 238 -12.11 3.87 -15.84
CA LEU A 238 -10.97 4.66 -15.35
C LEU A 238 -9.68 3.91 -15.65
N ILE A 239 -8.89 4.41 -16.61
CA ILE A 239 -7.67 3.77 -17.10
C ILE A 239 -6.47 4.53 -16.55
N VAL A 240 -5.65 3.84 -15.76
CA VAL A 240 -4.55 4.45 -14.99
C VAL A 240 -3.26 3.67 -15.22
N ARG A 241 -2.30 4.30 -15.91
CA ARG A 241 -0.96 3.76 -16.17
C ARG A 241 0.11 4.59 -15.48
N MET A 242 0.76 4.00 -14.48
CA MET A 242 1.80 4.60 -13.62
C MET A 242 3.14 3.86 -13.69
N ALA A 243 3.20 2.78 -14.48
CA ALA A 243 4.39 1.99 -14.75
C ALA A 243 4.41 1.62 -16.23
N SER A 244 5.59 1.26 -16.75
CA SER A 244 5.73 0.88 -18.16
C SER A 244 4.87 -0.35 -18.48
N ALA A 245 3.91 -0.17 -19.38
CA ALA A 245 3.14 -1.22 -20.05
C ALA A 245 2.61 -0.65 -21.36
N GLY A 246 3.27 -0.98 -22.47
CA GLY A 246 3.06 -0.34 -23.78
C GLY A 246 1.62 -0.42 -24.27
N SER A 247 1.01 -1.60 -24.24
CA SER A 247 -0.35 -1.85 -24.77
C SER A 247 -1.47 -1.58 -23.77
N MET A 248 -1.18 -1.45 -22.46
CA MET A 248 -2.18 -1.46 -21.38
C MET A 248 -3.31 -0.45 -21.57
N VAL A 249 -3.00 0.76 -22.05
CA VAL A 249 -3.99 1.81 -22.28
C VAL A 249 -4.90 1.47 -23.47
N ASP A 250 -4.33 0.95 -24.56
CA ASP A 250 -5.08 0.59 -25.76
C ASP A 250 -5.91 -0.68 -25.54
N ASP A 251 -5.37 -1.65 -24.81
CA ASP A 251 -6.06 -2.86 -24.35
C ASP A 251 -7.26 -2.50 -23.47
N ALA A 252 -7.05 -1.63 -22.48
CA ALA A 252 -8.12 -1.17 -21.59
C ALA A 252 -9.18 -0.34 -22.33
N ARG A 253 -8.77 0.50 -23.29
CA ARG A 253 -9.70 1.25 -24.15
C ARG A 253 -10.55 0.30 -24.98
N HIS A 254 -9.94 -0.72 -25.61
CA HIS A 254 -10.68 -1.72 -26.38
C HIS A 254 -11.72 -2.44 -25.53
N VAL A 255 -11.33 -2.90 -24.34
CA VAL A 255 -12.27 -3.55 -23.41
C VAL A 255 -13.39 -2.59 -22.99
N ALA A 256 -13.07 -1.32 -22.73
CA ALA A 256 -14.06 -0.31 -22.35
C ALA A 256 -15.03 0.02 -23.48
N THR A 257 -14.57 0.12 -24.73
CA THR A 257 -15.39 0.52 -25.89
C THR A 257 -16.19 -0.62 -26.49
N THR A 258 -15.75 -1.87 -26.32
CA THR A 258 -16.42 -3.03 -26.94
C THR A 258 -17.06 -3.97 -25.93
N GLY A 259 -16.64 -3.94 -24.67
CA GLY A 259 -16.96 -4.97 -23.67
C GLY A 259 -16.23 -6.30 -23.88
N GLN A 260 -15.36 -6.41 -24.89
CA GLN A 260 -14.67 -7.65 -25.26
C GLN A 260 -13.26 -7.71 -24.66
N VAL A 261 -12.92 -8.84 -24.04
CA VAL A 261 -11.60 -9.11 -23.44
C VAL A 261 -10.57 -9.63 -24.44
N ALA A 262 -10.91 -9.66 -25.72
CA ALA A 262 -10.01 -10.07 -26.79
C ALA A 262 -10.27 -9.22 -28.05
N TYR A 263 -9.22 -8.99 -28.83
CA TYR A 263 -9.33 -8.38 -30.17
C TYR A 263 -9.79 -9.40 -31.22
N GLY A 264 -9.67 -10.69 -30.90
CA GLY A 264 -10.02 -11.83 -31.74
C GLY A 264 -9.70 -13.14 -31.02
N PRO A 265 -9.93 -14.31 -31.65
CA PRO A 265 -9.75 -15.61 -30.99
C PRO A 265 -8.32 -15.88 -30.51
N GLU A 266 -7.32 -15.22 -31.09
CA GLU A 266 -5.89 -15.45 -30.78
C GLU A 266 -5.23 -14.31 -29.99
N HIS A 267 -5.95 -13.22 -29.71
CA HIS A 267 -5.34 -12.03 -29.08
C HIS A 267 -6.19 -11.52 -27.91
N HIS A 268 -5.93 -12.07 -26.73
CA HIS A 268 -6.56 -11.68 -25.48
C HIS A 268 -5.87 -10.45 -24.86
N THR A 269 -6.64 -9.52 -24.30
CA THR A 269 -6.12 -8.28 -23.70
C THR A 269 -5.52 -8.47 -22.30
N GLY A 270 -5.62 -9.68 -21.77
CA GLY A 270 -5.22 -10.04 -20.41
C GLY A 270 -6.25 -9.68 -19.33
N TYR A 271 -7.30 -8.91 -19.65
CA TYR A 271 -8.30 -8.49 -18.68
C TYR A 271 -9.39 -9.53 -18.45
N GLU A 272 -9.86 -9.62 -17.21
CA GLU A 272 -11.09 -10.33 -16.84
C GLU A 272 -12.10 -9.35 -16.28
N LEU A 273 -13.23 -9.20 -16.98
CA LEU A 273 -14.32 -8.34 -16.54
C LEU A 273 -15.17 -9.03 -15.48
N PRO A 274 -15.60 -8.31 -14.42
CA PRO A 274 -16.49 -8.87 -13.40
C PRO A 274 -17.82 -9.29 -14.05
N LEU A 275 -18.19 -10.57 -13.95
CA LEU A 275 -19.44 -11.10 -14.47
C LEU A 275 -20.63 -10.41 -13.77
N GLN A 276 -21.51 -9.75 -14.53
CA GLN A 276 -22.75 -9.18 -14.01
C GLN A 276 -23.99 -9.78 -14.68
N GLY A 277 -24.97 -10.17 -13.86
CA GLY A 277 -26.31 -10.53 -14.31
C GLY A 277 -26.49 -11.97 -14.82
N PRO A 278 -27.75 -12.43 -14.95
CA PRO A 278 -28.09 -13.78 -15.41
C PRO A 278 -27.64 -14.05 -16.86
N ASP A 279 -27.53 -13.02 -17.69
CA ASP A 279 -27.17 -13.14 -19.12
C ASP A 279 -25.66 -13.16 -19.38
N ARG A 280 -24.81 -12.94 -18.36
CA ARG A 280 -23.33 -13.04 -18.41
C ARG A 280 -22.63 -12.23 -19.52
N THR A 281 -23.31 -11.31 -20.20
CA THR A 281 -22.72 -10.51 -21.27
C THR A 281 -22.22 -9.17 -20.74
N ASN A 282 -20.89 -9.02 -20.75
CA ASN A 282 -20.27 -7.71 -20.58
C ASN A 282 -20.42 -6.92 -21.88
N GLY A 283 -20.75 -5.64 -21.76
CA GLY A 283 -20.91 -4.70 -22.85
C GLY A 283 -20.03 -3.47 -22.65
N PRO A 284 -20.10 -2.53 -23.60
CA PRO A 284 -19.30 -1.32 -23.55
C PRO A 284 -19.66 -0.42 -22.36
N CYS A 285 -18.66 0.27 -21.81
CA CYS A 285 -18.87 1.35 -20.86
C CYS A 285 -19.50 2.56 -21.54
N GLY A 286 -20.20 3.41 -20.80
CA GLY A 286 -20.74 4.66 -21.33
C GLY A 286 -19.67 5.71 -21.62
N ALA A 287 -18.59 5.72 -20.84
CA ALA A 287 -17.48 6.63 -21.02
C ALA A 287 -16.16 6.03 -20.52
N TYR A 288 -15.04 6.65 -20.89
CA TYR A 288 -13.74 6.33 -20.31
C TYR A 288 -12.91 7.59 -20.02
N LEU A 289 -11.97 7.45 -19.08
CA LEU A 289 -11.02 8.47 -18.67
C LEU A 289 -9.62 7.82 -18.64
N VAL A 290 -8.60 8.52 -19.15
CA VAL A 290 -7.22 8.02 -19.15
C VAL A 290 -6.31 8.94 -18.34
N ILE A 291 -5.59 8.36 -17.39
CA ILE A 291 -4.51 8.99 -16.63
C ILE A 291 -3.25 8.19 -16.90
N ASP A 292 -2.30 8.80 -17.58
CA ASP A 292 -1.12 8.12 -18.08
C ASP A 292 0.16 8.87 -17.70
N THR A 293 1.17 8.14 -17.27
CA THR A 293 2.55 8.65 -17.04
C THR A 293 3.46 8.42 -18.25
N GLY A 294 2.88 7.87 -19.34
CA GLY A 294 3.60 7.50 -20.54
C GLY A 294 4.44 6.25 -20.30
N ASN A 295 5.65 6.26 -20.83
CA ASN A 295 6.61 5.17 -20.66
C ASN A 295 7.53 5.36 -19.43
N ALA A 296 7.35 6.44 -18.67
CA ALA A 296 8.14 6.69 -17.48
C ALA A 296 7.63 5.87 -16.30
N TYR A 297 8.54 5.24 -15.57
CA TYR A 297 8.21 4.71 -14.25
C TYR A 297 8.07 5.87 -13.27
N LEU A 298 7.04 5.83 -12.43
CA LEU A 298 6.97 6.76 -11.31
C LEU A 298 8.18 6.50 -10.36
N PRO A 299 8.92 7.54 -9.95
CA PRO A 299 9.96 7.39 -8.93
C PRO A 299 9.40 6.87 -7.61
N ASP A 300 10.21 6.09 -6.89
CA ASP A 300 9.90 5.62 -5.53
C ASP A 300 9.95 6.79 -4.51
N ASP A 301 8.92 7.63 -4.54
CA ASP A 301 8.75 8.79 -3.67
C ASP A 301 7.32 8.77 -3.07
N SER A 302 7.25 8.76 -1.74
CA SER A 302 5.98 8.68 -1.02
C SER A 302 5.07 9.89 -1.20
N THR A 303 5.65 11.08 -1.33
CA THR A 303 4.90 12.32 -1.58
C THR A 303 4.31 12.32 -2.98
N LEU A 304 5.03 11.73 -3.95
CA LEU A 304 4.54 11.57 -5.31
C LEU A 304 3.46 10.48 -5.40
N TYR A 305 3.63 9.36 -4.70
CA TYR A 305 2.60 8.33 -4.58
C TYR A 305 1.31 8.87 -3.95
N ALA A 306 1.41 9.64 -2.88
CA ALA A 306 0.26 10.32 -2.29
C ALA A 306 -0.39 11.30 -3.30
N ALA A 307 0.41 12.14 -3.95
CA ALA A 307 -0.09 13.11 -4.91
C ALA A 307 -0.81 12.47 -6.12
N VAL A 308 -0.24 11.40 -6.70
CA VAL A 308 -0.88 10.62 -7.78
C VAL A 308 -2.18 9.99 -7.31
N THR A 309 -2.18 9.39 -6.11
CA THR A 309 -3.38 8.73 -5.57
C THR A 309 -4.52 9.74 -5.40
N THR A 310 -4.23 10.89 -4.76
CA THR A 310 -5.20 11.98 -4.61
C THR A 310 -5.66 12.52 -5.97
N TYR A 311 -4.75 12.68 -6.94
CA TYR A 311 -5.11 13.14 -8.28
C TYR A 311 -6.08 12.20 -9.00
N VAL A 312 -5.79 10.89 -8.98
CA VAL A 312 -6.65 9.88 -9.59
C VAL A 312 -8.03 9.89 -8.93
N TRP A 313 -8.08 10.03 -7.61
CA TRP A 313 -9.34 10.14 -6.86
C TRP A 313 -10.11 11.43 -7.18
N GLU A 314 -9.45 12.60 -7.25
CA GLU A 314 -10.07 13.86 -7.69
C GLU A 314 -10.67 13.72 -9.10
N CYS A 315 -9.95 13.08 -10.02
CA CYS A 315 -10.40 12.85 -11.39
C CYS A 315 -11.57 11.88 -11.46
N TRP A 316 -11.56 10.81 -10.66
CA TRP A 316 -12.65 9.86 -10.55
C TRP A 316 -13.93 10.53 -10.04
N GLN A 317 -13.85 11.30 -8.96
CA GLN A 317 -15.00 12.00 -8.38
C GLN A 317 -15.58 13.02 -9.37
N ALA A 318 -14.74 13.78 -10.06
CA ALA A 318 -15.18 14.71 -11.10
C ALA A 318 -15.87 13.99 -12.27
N ALA A 319 -15.27 12.91 -12.78
CA ALA A 319 -15.83 12.12 -13.88
C ALA A 319 -17.18 11.49 -13.49
N GLN A 320 -17.29 10.98 -12.27
CA GLN A 320 -18.54 10.40 -11.76
C GLN A 320 -19.67 11.45 -11.71
N GLN A 321 -19.37 12.64 -11.19
CA GLN A 321 -20.34 13.74 -11.12
C GLN A 321 -20.75 14.24 -12.51
N GLU A 322 -19.78 14.45 -13.41
CA GLU A 322 -20.02 14.89 -14.78
C GLU A 322 -20.89 13.88 -15.54
N TRP A 323 -20.57 12.59 -15.45
CA TRP A 323 -21.32 11.55 -16.14
C TRP A 323 -22.72 11.35 -15.55
N ALA A 324 -22.86 11.38 -14.22
CA ALA A 324 -24.16 11.31 -13.57
C ALA A 324 -25.08 12.45 -14.03
N GLN A 325 -24.56 13.68 -14.16
CA GLN A 325 -25.31 14.82 -14.69
C GLN A 325 -25.76 14.58 -16.13
N ARG A 326 -24.89 14.06 -17.00
CA ARG A 326 -25.26 13.72 -18.40
C ARG A 326 -26.35 12.63 -18.47
N LEU A 327 -26.41 11.74 -17.48
CA LEU A 327 -27.42 10.68 -17.36
C LEU A 327 -28.68 11.09 -16.58
N GLY A 328 -28.90 12.38 -16.33
CA GLY A 328 -30.11 12.87 -15.64
C GLY A 328 -30.02 12.92 -14.11
N GLY A 329 -28.82 12.80 -13.53
CA GLY A 329 -28.50 13.11 -12.13
C GLY A 329 -28.84 12.05 -11.08
N THR A 330 -29.79 11.15 -11.35
CA THR A 330 -30.23 10.12 -10.39
C THR A 330 -29.58 8.74 -10.60
N THR A 331 -28.89 8.56 -11.72
CA THR A 331 -28.27 7.28 -12.10
C THR A 331 -27.00 7.04 -11.29
N ALA A 332 -26.94 5.94 -10.56
CA ALA A 332 -25.74 5.53 -9.84
C ALA A 332 -24.66 5.07 -10.85
N VAL A 333 -23.60 5.87 -10.97
CA VAL A 333 -22.48 5.57 -11.87
C VAL A 333 -21.58 4.49 -11.27
N GLU A 334 -21.26 3.49 -12.08
CA GLU A 334 -20.34 2.40 -11.75
C GLU A 334 -18.99 2.62 -12.43
N GLY A 335 -17.91 2.20 -11.77
CA GLY A 335 -16.54 2.36 -12.27
C GLY A 335 -15.84 1.03 -12.50
N LEU A 336 -15.18 0.90 -13.64
CA LEU A 336 -14.18 -0.13 -13.89
C LEU A 336 -12.80 0.52 -13.87
N LEU A 337 -11.97 0.17 -12.88
CA LEU A 337 -10.60 0.65 -12.79
C LEU A 337 -9.68 -0.34 -13.52
N PHE A 338 -9.03 0.12 -14.57
CA PHE A 338 -7.92 -0.56 -15.22
C PHE A 338 -6.65 0.09 -14.69
N PHE A 339 -5.87 -0.62 -13.87
CA PHE A 339 -4.72 -0.04 -13.17
C PHE A 339 -3.45 -0.84 -13.39
N HIS A 340 -2.40 -0.16 -13.81
CA HIS A 340 -1.03 -0.69 -13.81
C HIS A 340 -0.09 0.31 -13.16
N GLY A 341 0.51 -0.08 -12.04
CA GLY A 341 1.31 0.84 -11.25
C GLY A 341 1.82 0.24 -9.95
N PRO A 342 2.44 1.08 -9.10
CA PRO A 342 2.94 0.68 -7.78
C PRO A 342 1.82 0.17 -6.87
N LEU A 343 2.07 -0.95 -6.19
CA LEU A 343 1.13 -1.54 -5.23
C LEU A 343 0.64 -0.57 -4.14
N PRO A 344 1.47 0.32 -3.55
CA PRO A 344 0.99 1.29 -2.57
C PRO A 344 -0.13 2.18 -3.10
N VAL A 345 -0.04 2.62 -4.36
CA VAL A 345 -1.07 3.43 -5.01
C VAL A 345 -2.36 2.62 -5.18
N ALA A 346 -2.29 1.35 -5.57
CA ALA A 346 -3.48 0.49 -5.66
C ALA A 346 -4.18 0.30 -4.30
N VAL A 347 -3.41 0.09 -3.21
CA VAL A 347 -3.96 0.00 -1.84
C VAL A 347 -4.63 1.32 -1.45
N ALA A 348 -3.96 2.46 -1.67
CA ALA A 348 -4.52 3.76 -1.30
C ALA A 348 -5.74 4.16 -2.14
N LEU A 349 -5.79 3.79 -3.43
CA LEU A 349 -6.99 3.94 -4.24
C LEU A 349 -8.14 3.09 -3.71
N GLY A 350 -7.87 1.85 -3.31
CA GLY A 350 -8.86 1.01 -2.62
C GLY A 350 -9.39 1.70 -1.37
N TRP A 351 -8.50 2.23 -0.54
CA TRP A 351 -8.87 2.95 0.69
C TRP A 351 -9.73 4.19 0.42
N LEU A 352 -9.38 5.01 -0.56
CA LEU A 352 -10.15 6.21 -0.95
C LEU A 352 -11.52 5.88 -1.54
N THR A 353 -11.62 4.75 -2.27
CA THR A 353 -12.81 4.36 -3.03
C THR A 353 -13.63 3.27 -2.32
N ALA A 354 -13.39 3.04 -1.03
CA ALA A 354 -14.06 2.01 -0.24
C ALA A 354 -15.58 2.07 -0.31
N ARG A 355 -16.14 3.29 -0.36
CA ARG A 355 -17.59 3.56 -0.44
C ARG A 355 -18.08 3.78 -1.87
N ASP A 356 -17.17 3.79 -2.85
CA ASP A 356 -17.50 4.01 -4.25
C ASP A 356 -17.82 2.68 -4.95
N ARG A 357 -18.57 2.76 -6.05
CA ARG A 357 -18.84 1.63 -6.96
C ARG A 357 -17.70 1.42 -7.96
N LEU A 358 -16.46 1.52 -7.52
CA LEU A 358 -15.26 1.32 -8.35
C LEU A 358 -14.71 -0.10 -8.16
N THR A 359 -14.59 -0.86 -9.25
CA THR A 359 -14.06 -2.22 -9.24
C THR A 359 -12.77 -2.27 -10.04
N LEU A 360 -11.67 -2.72 -9.41
CA LEU A 360 -10.42 -3.00 -10.11
C LEU A 360 -10.58 -4.25 -10.98
N VAL A 361 -10.43 -4.07 -12.29
CA VAL A 361 -10.47 -5.13 -13.30
C VAL A 361 -9.23 -5.99 -13.17
N HIS A 362 -9.41 -7.31 -13.10
CA HIS A 362 -8.27 -8.22 -13.00
C HIS A 362 -7.51 -8.25 -14.33
N HIS A 363 -6.18 -8.29 -14.26
CA HIS A 363 -5.32 -8.45 -15.41
C HIS A 363 -4.36 -9.60 -15.16
N ASP A 364 -4.47 -10.66 -15.96
CA ASP A 364 -3.56 -11.80 -15.96
C ASP A 364 -2.79 -11.86 -17.29
N LEU A 365 -1.48 -11.66 -17.18
CA LEU A 365 -0.56 -11.76 -18.31
C LEU A 365 -0.58 -13.15 -18.95
N ARG A 366 -0.93 -14.22 -18.23
CA ARG A 366 -1.02 -15.57 -18.81
C ARG A 366 -2.08 -15.67 -19.90
N LEU A 367 -3.19 -14.97 -19.71
CA LEU A 367 -4.26 -14.90 -20.71
C LEU A 367 -3.79 -14.14 -21.95
N ALA A 368 -3.08 -13.02 -21.76
CA ALA A 368 -2.53 -12.22 -22.85
C ALA A 368 -1.51 -12.97 -23.72
N HIS A 369 -0.78 -13.94 -23.15
CA HIS A 369 0.25 -14.72 -23.87
C HIS A 369 -0.29 -16.05 -24.44
N GLY A 370 -1.60 -16.32 -24.37
CA GLY A 370 -2.19 -17.54 -24.92
C GLY A 370 -1.74 -18.84 -24.22
N THR A 371 -1.08 -18.75 -23.07
CA THR A 371 -0.71 -19.93 -22.28
C THR A 371 -1.95 -20.48 -21.59
N THR A 372 -2.48 -21.58 -22.11
CA THR A 372 -3.50 -22.38 -21.44
C THR A 372 -3.03 -22.75 -20.04
N THR A 373 -3.93 -22.62 -19.06
CA THR A 373 -3.76 -23.15 -17.71
C THR A 373 -3.24 -24.60 -17.83
N PRO A 374 -2.17 -25.00 -17.11
CA PRO A 374 -1.80 -26.40 -17.07
C PRO A 374 -3.03 -27.18 -16.62
N PRO A 375 -3.39 -28.28 -17.30
CA PRO A 375 -4.57 -29.04 -16.96
C PRO A 375 -4.49 -29.39 -15.48
N ALA A 376 -5.58 -29.11 -14.75
CA ALA A 376 -5.72 -29.53 -13.37
C ALA A 376 -5.38 -31.02 -13.33
N ALA A 377 -4.26 -31.36 -12.70
CA ALA A 377 -3.92 -32.74 -12.44
C ALA A 377 -5.03 -33.27 -11.52
N GLY A 378 -5.90 -34.10 -12.08
CA GLY A 378 -6.78 -34.98 -11.33
C GLY A 378 -6.59 -36.41 -11.82
N PRO A 379 -7.08 -37.41 -11.08
CA PRO A 379 -7.58 -37.40 -9.71
C PRO A 379 -6.51 -37.61 -8.63
#